data_AF-A0A7K4BZ20-F1
#
_entry.id   AF-A0A7K4BZ20-F1
#
_cell.length_a   1.000
_cell.length_b   1.000
_cell.length_c   1.000
_cell.angle_alpha   90.00
_cell.angle_beta   90.00
_cell.angle_gamma   90.00
#
_symmetry.space_group_name_H-M   'P 1'
#
loop_
_entity.id
_entity.type
_entity.pdbx_description
1 polymer ?
#
loop_
_entity_poly.entity_id
_entity_poly.type
_entity_poly.pdbx_seq_one_letter_code
_entity_poly.pdbx_strand_id
1 'polypeptide(L)'
;MLSKTKIKLSVSTGKKEFKAKWNDSDSILYVETKNAPDKGKANKEILKELTRIFKAQTQIVAGLKSRKKTISIELDSEKIKEKLTSLS
;
A
#
# COMPACT_ATOMS: atom_id res chain seq x y z
N MET A 1 20.08 9.84 3.33
CA MET A 1 19.05 9.79 4.40
C MET A 1 17.86 9.04 3.84
N LEU A 2 17.42 7.94 4.46
CA LEU A 2 16.17 7.29 4.07
C LEU A 2 15.00 8.15 4.56
N SER A 3 14.26 8.75 3.64
CA SER A 3 13.11 9.58 3.97
C SER A 3 11.89 8.69 4.26
N LYS A 4 11.16 8.98 5.34
CA LYS A 4 9.88 8.30 5.63
C LYS A 4 8.75 9.04 4.93
N THR A 5 8.17 8.42 3.92
CA THR A 5 7.03 8.98 3.19
C THR A 5 5.75 8.28 3.61
N LYS A 6 4.70 9.05 3.93
CA LYS A 6 3.38 8.51 4.26
C LYS A 6 2.49 8.57 3.03
N ILE A 7 1.86 7.45 2.68
CA ILE A 7 0.86 7.39 1.61
C ILE A 7 -0.46 6.82 2.12
N LYS A 8 -1.55 7.32 1.55
CA LYS A 8 -2.90 6.82 1.82
C LYS A 8 -3.15 5.60 0.94
N LEU A 9 -3.78 4.59 1.53
CA LEU A 9 -4.04 3.31 0.91
C LEU A 9 -5.50 2.92 1.11
N SER A 10 -6.17 2.51 0.04
CA SER A 10 -7.56 2.05 0.08
C SER A 10 -7.61 0.56 -0.23
N VAL A 11 -7.97 -0.24 0.76
CA VAL A 11 -8.03 -1.70 0.65
C VAL A 11 -9.43 -2.17 0.30
N SER A 12 -9.52 -2.93 -0.79
CA SER A 12 -10.69 -3.70 -1.15
C SER A 12 -10.40 -5.20 -0.95
N THR A 13 -11.19 -5.85 -0.11
CA THR A 13 -11.01 -7.27 0.25
C THR A 13 -12.06 -8.14 -0.44
N GLY A 14 -11.72 -9.40 -0.74
CA GLY A 14 -12.65 -10.36 -1.35
C GLY A 14 -12.55 -10.43 -2.87
N LYS A 15 -11.39 -10.06 -3.43
CA LYS A 15 -11.11 -10.12 -4.87
C LYS A 15 -10.44 -11.45 -5.23
N LYS A 16 -10.36 -11.80 -6.51
CA LYS A 16 -9.71 -13.06 -6.93
C LYS A 16 -8.18 -12.99 -6.90
N GLU A 17 -7.62 -11.79 -7.03
CA GLU A 17 -6.19 -11.52 -7.20
C GLU A 17 -5.77 -10.25 -6.45
N PHE A 18 -4.45 -10.12 -6.20
CA PHE A 18 -3.88 -8.89 -5.67
C PHE A 18 -3.69 -7.88 -6.81
N LYS A 19 -4.22 -6.66 -6.67
CA LYS A 19 -3.99 -5.56 -7.63
C LYS A 19 -3.68 -4.28 -6.88
N ALA A 20 -2.68 -3.54 -7.34
CA ALA A 20 -2.34 -2.23 -6.83
C ALA A 20 -2.47 -1.21 -7.96
N LYS A 21 -3.26 -0.16 -7.76
CA LYS A 21 -3.44 0.93 -8.73
C LYS A 21 -3.26 2.28 -8.03
N TRP A 22 -2.36 3.09 -8.54
CA TRP A 22 -2.17 4.45 -8.04
C TRP A 22 -3.18 5.41 -8.68
N ASN A 23 -3.79 6.25 -7.85
CA ASN A 23 -4.60 7.38 -8.29
C ASN A 23 -3.86 8.68 -7.91
N ASP A 24 -3.36 9.39 -8.92
CA ASP A 24 -2.59 10.61 -8.73
C ASP A 24 -3.46 11.76 -8.20
N SER A 25 -4.71 11.88 -8.68
CA SER A 25 -5.64 12.95 -8.31
C SER A 25 -5.93 13.01 -6.80
N ASP A 26 -6.13 11.85 -6.17
CA ASP A 26 -6.41 11.76 -4.72
C ASP A 26 -5.16 11.43 -3.89
N SER A 27 -4.04 11.13 -4.55
CA SER A 27 -2.83 10.56 -3.93
C SER A 27 -3.14 9.33 -3.05
N ILE A 28 -3.99 8.43 -3.58
CA ILE A 28 -4.43 7.20 -2.91
C ILE A 28 -4.00 5.98 -3.72
N LEU A 29 -3.34 5.04 -3.05
CA LEU A 29 -3.04 3.72 -3.60
C LEU A 29 -4.22 2.77 -3.35
N TYR A 30 -4.90 2.36 -4.41
CA TYR A 30 -5.96 1.36 -4.33
C TYR A 30 -5.34 -0.03 -4.36
N VAL A 31 -5.59 -0.83 -3.33
CA VAL A 31 -5.10 -2.20 -3.24
C VAL A 31 -6.27 -3.15 -3.11
N GLU A 32 -6.38 -4.05 -4.06
CA GLU A 32 -7.28 -5.18 -4.02
C GLU A 32 -6.52 -6.39 -3.49
N THR A 33 -7.10 -7.12 -2.53
CA THR A 33 -6.51 -8.34 -1.99
C THR A 33 -7.55 -9.46 -1.96
N LYS A 34 -7.05 -10.68 -2.14
CA LYS A 34 -7.86 -11.89 -2.07
C LYS A 34 -8.25 -12.23 -0.64
N ASN A 35 -7.36 -11.97 0.31
CA ASN A 35 -7.61 -12.33 1.68
C ASN A 35 -8.63 -11.40 2.34
N ALA A 36 -9.53 -12.00 3.11
CA ALA A 36 -10.43 -11.26 3.99
C ALA A 36 -9.60 -10.41 4.99
N PRO A 37 -10.15 -9.30 5.50
CA PRO A 37 -9.51 -8.51 6.55
C PRO A 37 -9.49 -9.24 7.91
N ASP A 38 -9.72 -10.55 7.93
CA ASP A 38 -9.79 -11.39 9.11
C ASP A 38 -8.39 -11.59 9.73
N LYS A 39 -8.29 -11.33 11.04
CA LYS A 39 -7.06 -11.45 11.86
C LYS A 39 -5.80 -10.80 11.25
N GLY A 40 -5.95 -9.76 10.43
CA GLY A 40 -4.83 -9.03 9.83
C GLY A 40 -4.13 -9.77 8.68
N LYS A 41 -4.72 -10.82 8.11
CA LYS A 41 -4.17 -11.52 6.93
C LYS A 41 -3.99 -10.57 5.73
N ALA A 42 -5.01 -9.77 5.44
CA ALA A 42 -4.93 -8.71 4.42
C ALA A 42 -3.76 -7.74 4.70
N ASN A 43 -3.57 -7.31 5.95
CA ASN A 43 -2.47 -6.39 6.30
C ASN A 43 -1.10 -7.01 6.00
N LYS A 44 -0.92 -8.30 6.33
CA LYS A 44 0.34 -9.01 6.06
C LYS A 44 0.60 -9.16 4.56
N GLU A 45 -0.43 -9.51 3.78
CA GLU A 45 -0.32 -9.63 2.32
C GLU A 45 0.04 -8.28 1.68
N ILE A 46 -0.67 -7.22 2.05
CA ILE A 46 -0.42 -5.86 1.57
C ILE A 46 1.01 -5.43 1.89
N LEU A 47 1.45 -5.58 3.14
CA LEU A 47 2.82 -5.24 3.54
C LEU A 47 3.85 -6.08 2.79
N LYS A 48 3.60 -7.36 2.56
CA LYS A 48 4.51 -8.25 1.82
C LYS A 48 4.66 -7.83 0.37
N GLU A 49 3.54 -7.59 -0.32
CA GLU A 49 3.54 -7.16 -1.72
C GLU A 49 4.11 -5.75 -1.89
N LEU A 50 3.75 -4.81 -1.02
CA LEU A 50 4.32 -3.46 -1.06
C LEU A 50 5.82 -3.48 -0.77
N THR A 51 6.27 -4.23 0.24
CA THR A 51 7.70 -4.39 0.52
C THR A 51 8.42 -4.99 -0.69
N ARG A 52 7.78 -5.91 -1.43
CA ARG A 52 8.33 -6.49 -2.67
C ARG A 52 8.40 -5.48 -3.82
N ILE A 53 7.35 -4.69 -4.03
CA ILE A 53 7.26 -3.66 -5.08
C ILE A 53 8.25 -2.52 -4.80
N PHE A 54 8.19 -1.97 -3.60
CA PHE A 54 9.02 -0.83 -3.20
C PHE A 54 10.45 -1.24 -2.85
N LYS A 55 10.71 -2.52 -2.56
CA LYS A 55 11.98 -3.03 -2.01
C LYS A 55 12.41 -2.22 -0.79
N ALA A 56 11.42 -1.81 0.01
CA ALA A 56 11.57 -0.86 1.10
C ALA A 56 10.72 -1.29 2.28
N GLN A 57 11.11 -0.89 3.48
CA GLN A 57 10.35 -1.17 4.67
C GLN A 57 9.02 -0.41 4.62
N THR A 58 7.92 -1.16 4.71
CA THR A 58 6.57 -0.60 4.75
C THR A 58 5.92 -0.91 6.09
N GLN A 59 5.17 0.05 6.63
CA GLN A 59 4.49 -0.10 7.91
C GLN A 59 3.12 0.57 7.87
N ILE A 60 2.09 -0.09 8.41
CA ILE A 60 0.78 0.54 8.59
C ILE A 60 0.85 1.46 9.80
N VAL A 61 0.64 2.76 9.59
CA VAL A 61 0.63 3.78 10.66
C VAL A 61 -0.79 4.14 11.10
N ALA A 62 -1.80 3.90 10.26
CA ALA A 62 -3.19 4.12 10.62
C ALA A 62 -4.16 3.21 9.84
N GLY A 63 -5.39 3.04 10.37
CA GLY A 63 -6.45 2.29 9.68
C GLY A 63 -6.34 0.78 9.80
N LEU A 64 -5.71 0.24 10.84
CA LEU A 64 -5.58 -1.21 11.06
C LEU A 64 -6.91 -1.98 10.98
N LYS A 65 -8.00 -1.37 11.49
CA LYS A 65 -9.38 -1.92 11.46
C LYS A 65 -10.25 -1.38 10.31
N SER A 66 -9.74 -0.46 9.49
CA SER A 66 -10.50 0.19 8.41
C SER A 66 -10.04 -0.29 7.03
N ARG A 67 -10.92 -0.15 6.04
CA ARG A 67 -10.58 -0.33 4.61
C ARG A 67 -9.66 0.79 4.12
N LYS A 68 -9.81 2.00 4.66
CA LYS A 68 -8.89 3.12 4.39
C LYS A 68 -7.75 3.08 5.42
N LYS A 69 -6.53 2.93 4.93
CA LYS A 69 -5.31 2.77 5.72
C LYS A 69 -4.31 3.86 5.34
N THR A 70 -3.41 4.15 6.26
CA THR A 70 -2.24 4.97 5.97
C THR A 70 -1.02 4.13 6.23
N ILE A 71 -0.11 4.09 5.26
CA ILE A 71 1.15 3.37 5.38
C ILE A 71 2.32 4.34 5.29
N SER A 72 3.39 4.03 6.00
CA SER A 72 4.68 4.69 5.88
C SER A 72 5.60 3.77 5.10
N ILE A 73 6.31 4.34 4.14
CA ILE A 73 7.34 3.67 3.34
C ILE A 73 8.66 4.38 3.62
N GLU A 74 9.67 3.63 4.02
CA GLU A 74 11.05 4.12 4.17
C GLU A 74 11.75 4.13 2.82
N LEU A 75 11.33 5.04 1.94
CA LEU A 75 11.89 5.23 0.62
C LEU A 75 11.78 6.70 0.21
N ASP A 76 12.71 7.14 -0.64
CA ASP A 76 12.69 8.47 -1.25
C ASP A 76 11.36 8.74 -1.94
N SER A 77 10.80 9.92 -1.71
CA SER A 77 9.52 10.34 -2.29
C SER A 77 9.53 10.31 -3.82
N GLU A 78 10.68 10.57 -4.45
CA GLU A 78 10.86 10.51 -5.90
C GLU A 78 10.72 9.09 -6.44
N LYS A 79 11.43 8.12 -5.85
CA LYS A 79 11.33 6.70 -6.22
C LYS A 79 9.93 6.13 -5.99
N ILE A 80 9.26 6.57 -4.92
CA ILE A 80 7.87 6.19 -4.67
C ILE A 80 7.00 6.69 -5.82
N LYS A 81 7.10 7.97 -6.18
CA LYS A 81 6.35 8.54 -7.30
C LYS A 81 6.63 7.81 -8.60
N GLU A 82 7.89 7.57 -8.96
CA GLU A 82 8.23 6.83 -10.19
C GLU A 82 7.58 5.44 -10.25
N LYS A 83 7.64 4.69 -9.15
CA LYS A 83 7.00 3.36 -9.06
C LYS A 83 5.48 3.45 -9.13
N LEU A 84 4.89 4.48 -8.51
CA LEU A 84 3.45 4.71 -8.52
C LEU A 84 2.95 5.12 -9.90
N THR A 85 3.67 5.99 -10.62
CA THR A 85 3.38 6.35 -12.01
C THR A 85 3.51 5.15 -12.95
N SER A 86 4.46 4.24 -12.68
CA SER A 86 4.59 2.98 -13.43
C SER A 86 3.47 1.96 -13.14
N LEU A 87 2.67 2.17 -12.09
CA LEU A 87 1.52 1.34 -11.70
C LEU A 87 0.18 1.89 -12.23
N SER A 88 0.19 3.05 -12.90
CA SER A 88 -1.01 3.68 -13.48
C SER A 88 -1.37 3.14 -14.86
#